data_AF-G3GY78-F1
#
_entry.id   AF-G3GY78-F1
#
_cell.length_a   1.000
_cell.length_b   1.000
_cell.length_c   1.000
_cell.angle_alpha   90.00
_cell.angle_beta   90.00
_cell.angle_gamma   90.00
#
_symmetry.space_group_name_H-M   'P 1'
#
loop_
_entity.id
_entity.type
_entity.pdbx_description
1 polymer ?
#
loop_
_entity_poly.entity_id
_entity_poly.type
_entity_poly.pdbx_seq_one_letter_code
_entity_poly.pdbx_strand_id
1 'polypeptide(L)'
;MHGGGPPSGDSACPLRTIKRVQFGVLSPDELKRMSVTEGGIKYPETTEGGRPKLGGLMDPRQGVIERTGRCQTCAGNMTECPGHFGHIELAKPVFHVGFLVKTMKVLRCVCFFCSKLLVDSNNPKIKDILAKSKGQPKKRLTHVYDLCKGKNICEGGEEMDNKFGVEQPEGDEDLTKEKGHGGCGRYQPRIRRSGLELYAEWKHVNEDSQEKKILLSPERVHEIFKRISDEECFVLGMEPRYARPEWMIVTVLPVPPLSVRPAVVMQGSARNQDDLTHKLADIVKINNQLRRNEQNGAAAHVIAEDVKLLQFHVATMVDNELPGLPRAMQKSGRPLKSLKQRLKGKEGRVRGNLMGKRVDFSARTVITPDPNLSIDQVGVPRSIAANMTFAEIVTPFNIDSVTTPYNADFDGDEMNLHLPQSLETRAEIQELAMVPRMIVTPQSNRPVMGIVQDTLTAVRKFTKRDVFLERGEVMNLLMFLSTWDGKVPQPAILKPRPLWTGKQIFSLIIPGHINCIRTHSTHPDDEDSGPYKHISPGDTKVLGIEAVRKALERELYHVISFDGSYVNYRHLALLCDTMTCRGHLMAITRHGVNRQDTGPLMKCSFEETVMATLPRR
;
A
#
# COMPACT_ATOMS: atom_id res chain seq x y z
N MET A 1 12.94 -6.21 -21.45
CA MET A 1 12.57 -7.61 -21.11
C MET A 1 11.15 -7.78 -21.62
N HIS A 2 10.79 -8.87 -22.29
CA HIS A 2 9.39 -9.04 -22.67
C HIS A 2 8.53 -9.15 -21.40
N GLY A 3 7.44 -8.39 -21.36
CA GLY A 3 6.37 -8.65 -20.40
C GLY A 3 5.90 -10.09 -20.57
N GLY A 4 5.61 -10.77 -19.46
CA GLY A 4 5.02 -12.10 -19.52
C GLY A 4 3.66 -11.99 -20.17
N GLY A 5 3.47 -12.65 -21.32
CA GLY A 5 2.14 -12.88 -21.87
C GLY A 5 1.29 -13.74 -20.92
N PRO A 6 0.04 -14.03 -21.27
CA PRO A 6 -0.70 -15.07 -20.55
C PRO A 6 0.14 -16.36 -20.51
N PRO A 7 0.10 -17.14 -19.41
CA PRO A 7 0.73 -18.45 -19.39
C PRO A 7 0.20 -19.27 -20.56
N SER A 8 1.04 -20.09 -21.18
CA SER A 8 0.65 -20.97 -22.29
C SER A 8 -0.60 -21.78 -21.90
N GLY A 9 -1.57 -21.85 -22.82
CA GLY A 9 -2.92 -22.35 -22.56
C GLY A 9 -3.00 -23.84 -22.18
N ASP A 10 -1.86 -24.52 -22.17
CA ASP A 10 -1.71 -25.97 -22.08
C ASP A 10 -1.58 -26.49 -20.64
N SER A 11 -1.81 -25.64 -19.63
CA SER A 11 -1.78 -26.07 -18.23
C SER A 11 -3.08 -26.78 -17.84
N ALA A 12 -3.00 -28.10 -17.64
CA ALA A 12 -4.13 -28.93 -17.16
C ALA A 12 -4.58 -28.60 -15.71
N CYS A 13 -3.88 -27.70 -15.00
CA CYS A 13 -4.22 -27.29 -13.64
C CYS A 13 -5.24 -26.13 -13.63
N PRO A 14 -6.35 -26.22 -12.89
CA PRO A 14 -7.36 -25.16 -12.86
C PRO A 14 -6.80 -23.88 -12.20
N LEU A 15 -7.02 -22.73 -12.85
CA LEU A 15 -6.61 -21.43 -12.34
C LEU A 15 -7.30 -21.10 -11.00
N ARG A 16 -6.51 -20.68 -10.00
CA ARG A 16 -7.00 -20.33 -8.65
C ARG A 16 -6.29 -19.07 -8.11
N THR A 17 -7.05 -18.23 -7.41
CA THR A 17 -6.50 -17.07 -6.68
C THR A 17 -6.04 -17.49 -5.28
N ILE A 18 -4.88 -17.00 -4.83
CA ILE A 18 -4.35 -17.28 -3.48
C ILE A 18 -5.26 -16.59 -2.44
N LYS A 19 -6.04 -17.37 -1.68
CA LYS A 19 -6.95 -16.85 -0.64
C LYS A 19 -6.28 -16.62 0.72
N ARG A 20 -5.19 -17.32 1.03
CA ARG A 20 -4.45 -17.23 2.31
C ARG A 20 -2.99 -17.57 2.10
N VAL A 21 -2.09 -16.81 2.73
CA VAL A 21 -0.66 -17.14 2.83
C VAL A 21 -0.37 -17.60 4.26
N GLN A 22 0.14 -18.82 4.41
CA GLN A 22 0.60 -19.35 5.70
C GLN A 22 2.11 -19.14 5.80
N PHE A 23 2.58 -18.58 6.92
CA PHE A 23 4.01 -18.49 7.23
C PHE A 23 4.43 -19.63 8.16
N GLY A 24 5.69 -20.04 8.05
CA GLY A 24 6.31 -21.09 8.85
C GLY A 24 7.83 -21.08 8.71
N VAL A 25 8.48 -22.08 9.31
CA VAL A 25 9.90 -22.42 9.12
C VAL A 25 9.94 -23.78 8.43
N LEU A 26 10.75 -23.94 7.39
CA LEU A 26 10.89 -25.22 6.69
C LEU A 26 11.53 -26.25 7.62
N SER A 27 10.93 -27.43 7.72
CA SER A 27 11.56 -28.57 8.41
C SER A 27 12.71 -29.13 7.56
N PRO A 28 13.79 -29.69 8.16
CA PRO A 28 14.90 -30.25 7.39
C PRO A 28 14.46 -31.42 6.50
N ASP A 29 13.45 -32.19 6.93
CA ASP A 29 12.96 -33.36 6.19
C ASP A 29 12.08 -32.97 4.99
N GLU A 30 11.26 -31.93 5.13
CA GLU A 30 10.54 -31.28 4.02
C GLU A 30 11.53 -30.65 3.02
N LEU A 31 12.58 -29.99 3.52
CA LEU A 31 13.63 -29.36 2.72
C LEU A 31 14.39 -30.40 1.87
N LYS A 32 14.73 -31.56 2.45
CA LYS A 32 15.28 -32.69 1.66
C LYS A 32 14.26 -33.21 0.64
N ARG A 33 13.00 -33.39 1.03
CA ARG A 33 11.93 -33.93 0.17
C ARG A 33 11.55 -33.03 -1.00
N MET A 34 11.61 -31.71 -0.84
CA MET A 34 11.36 -30.73 -1.91
C MET A 34 12.58 -30.50 -2.82
N SER A 35 13.74 -31.07 -2.48
CA SER A 35 14.99 -30.80 -3.20
C SER A 35 15.18 -31.76 -4.37
N VAL A 36 15.44 -31.19 -5.55
CA VAL A 36 15.64 -31.96 -6.79
C VAL A 36 17.02 -32.60 -6.92
N THR A 37 18.01 -32.12 -6.16
CA THR A 37 19.38 -32.64 -6.18
C THR A 37 19.56 -33.71 -5.10
N GLU A 38 19.28 -34.95 -5.47
CA GLU A 38 19.50 -36.15 -4.64
C GLU A 38 20.94 -36.21 -4.09
N GLY A 39 21.07 -36.53 -2.81
CA GLY A 39 22.36 -36.51 -2.10
C GLY A 39 22.97 -35.11 -1.84
N GLY A 40 22.27 -34.04 -2.22
CA GLY A 40 22.66 -32.65 -1.99
C GLY A 40 23.77 -32.13 -2.92
N ILE A 41 24.08 -30.84 -2.79
CA ILE A 41 25.20 -30.20 -3.48
C ILE A 41 26.51 -30.50 -2.74
N LYS A 42 27.42 -31.18 -3.43
CA LYS A 42 28.72 -31.64 -2.92
C LYS A 42 29.90 -30.92 -3.57
N TYR A 43 29.74 -30.38 -4.78
CA TYR A 43 30.84 -29.74 -5.51
C TYR A 43 30.69 -28.21 -5.50
N PRO A 44 31.70 -27.45 -5.04
CA PRO A 44 31.70 -25.99 -5.12
C PRO A 44 31.98 -25.46 -6.54
N GLU A 45 32.46 -26.32 -7.46
CA GLU A 45 32.60 -26.02 -8.88
C GLU A 45 31.24 -25.96 -9.58
N THR A 46 31.11 -25.08 -10.57
CA THR A 46 29.92 -24.97 -11.42
C THR A 46 29.93 -25.92 -12.61
N THR A 47 31.12 -26.20 -13.17
CA THR A 47 31.28 -26.81 -14.49
C THR A 47 32.48 -27.76 -14.54
N GLU A 48 32.34 -28.84 -15.29
CA GLU A 48 33.32 -29.91 -15.49
C GLU A 48 33.31 -30.31 -16.97
N GLY A 49 34.49 -30.39 -17.61
CA GLY A 49 34.58 -30.63 -19.06
C GLY A 49 33.81 -29.62 -19.93
N GLY A 50 33.63 -28.38 -19.45
CA GLY A 50 32.83 -27.35 -20.11
C GLY A 50 31.30 -27.49 -19.95
N ARG A 51 30.80 -28.56 -19.33
CA ARG A 51 29.37 -28.79 -19.05
C ARG A 51 29.04 -28.48 -17.57
N PRO A 52 27.79 -28.15 -17.21
CA PRO A 52 27.42 -27.95 -15.80
C PRO A 52 27.54 -29.24 -14.98
N LYS A 53 28.11 -29.18 -13.77
CA LYS A 53 28.40 -30.36 -12.95
C LYS A 53 27.18 -30.82 -12.14
N LEU A 54 26.83 -32.10 -12.24
CA LEU A 54 25.81 -32.75 -11.39
C LEU A 54 26.28 -32.78 -9.92
N GLY A 55 25.39 -32.43 -9.00
CA GLY A 55 25.74 -32.22 -7.59
C GLY A 55 26.65 -31.01 -7.35
N GLY A 56 26.86 -30.16 -8.37
CA GLY A 56 27.58 -28.89 -8.29
C GLY A 56 26.65 -27.68 -8.24
N LEU A 57 27.21 -26.48 -8.07
CA LEU A 57 26.40 -25.25 -7.90
C LEU A 57 25.67 -24.77 -9.16
N MET A 58 25.88 -25.41 -10.32
CA MET A 58 25.11 -25.19 -11.54
C MET A 58 24.42 -26.49 -12.01
N ASP A 59 24.00 -27.37 -11.08
CA ASP A 59 23.27 -28.60 -11.41
C ASP A 59 22.05 -28.30 -12.31
N PRO A 60 21.97 -28.88 -13.53
CA PRO A 60 20.94 -28.57 -14.54
C PRO A 60 19.51 -29.00 -14.15
N ARG A 61 19.34 -29.71 -13.02
CA ARG A 61 18.04 -29.99 -12.41
C ARG A 61 17.50 -28.79 -11.62
N GLN A 62 18.35 -27.89 -11.11
CA GLN A 62 17.91 -26.70 -10.36
C GLN A 62 17.30 -25.60 -11.25
N GLY A 63 17.38 -25.73 -12.58
CA GLY A 63 16.86 -24.77 -13.54
C GLY A 63 17.75 -24.67 -14.77
N VAL A 64 17.41 -23.78 -15.69
CA VAL A 64 18.18 -23.51 -16.91
C VAL A 64 18.63 -22.04 -16.96
N ILE A 65 19.87 -21.81 -17.44
CA ILE A 65 20.49 -20.48 -17.57
C ILE A 65 20.79 -20.09 -19.02
N GLU A 66 20.71 -21.05 -19.95
CA GLU A 66 20.98 -20.87 -21.38
C GLU A 66 19.65 -20.74 -22.14
N ARG A 67 19.52 -19.73 -22.99
CA ARG A 67 18.23 -19.38 -23.64
C ARG A 67 17.62 -20.50 -24.48
N THR A 68 18.46 -21.33 -25.09
CA THR A 68 18.09 -22.50 -25.93
C THR A 68 18.06 -23.81 -25.15
N GLY A 69 18.47 -23.81 -23.88
CA GLY A 69 18.42 -24.98 -23.02
C GLY A 69 17.02 -25.29 -22.50
N ARG A 70 16.86 -26.48 -21.93
CA ARG A 70 15.68 -26.90 -21.18
C ARG A 70 16.09 -27.39 -19.80
N CYS A 71 15.26 -27.17 -18.79
CA CYS A 71 15.52 -27.72 -17.45
C CYS A 71 15.32 -29.24 -17.45
N GLN A 72 16.22 -29.99 -16.81
CA GLN A 72 16.13 -31.46 -16.73
C GLN A 72 14.96 -31.98 -15.89
N THR A 73 14.28 -31.11 -15.13
CA THR A 73 13.23 -31.51 -14.18
C THR A 73 11.82 -31.20 -14.68
N CYS A 74 11.61 -30.04 -15.31
CA CYS A 74 10.30 -29.63 -15.81
C CYS A 74 10.21 -29.50 -17.33
N ALA A 75 11.30 -29.78 -18.07
CA ALA A 75 11.45 -29.60 -19.52
C ALA A 75 11.22 -28.17 -20.08
N GLY A 76 10.71 -27.23 -19.28
CA GLY A 76 10.46 -25.85 -19.66
C GLY A 76 11.72 -25.04 -20.00
N ASN A 77 11.51 -23.95 -20.73
CA ASN A 77 12.56 -23.01 -21.13
C ASN A 77 12.94 -22.02 -20.01
N MET A 78 13.85 -21.09 -20.31
CA MET A 78 14.36 -20.10 -19.34
C MET A 78 13.30 -19.12 -18.81
N THR A 79 12.17 -18.95 -19.52
CA THR A 79 11.06 -18.06 -19.12
C THR A 79 9.94 -18.78 -18.36
N GLU A 80 9.71 -20.06 -18.66
CA GLU A 80 8.69 -20.89 -18.00
C GLU A 80 9.20 -21.56 -16.72
N CYS A 81 10.49 -21.94 -16.68
CA CYS A 81 11.05 -22.68 -15.57
C CYS A 81 11.13 -21.79 -14.29
N PRO A 82 10.39 -22.10 -13.21
CA PRO A 82 10.48 -21.34 -11.97
C PRO A 82 11.83 -21.55 -11.26
N GLY A 83 12.55 -22.63 -11.62
CA GLY A 83 13.70 -23.14 -10.90
C GLY A 83 13.30 -24.07 -9.76
N HIS A 84 14.18 -25.02 -9.43
CA HIS A 84 13.96 -26.06 -8.44
C HIS A 84 15.03 -26.01 -7.35
N PHE A 85 14.64 -26.15 -6.08
CA PHE A 85 15.57 -26.03 -4.95
C PHE A 85 16.54 -27.22 -4.88
N GLY A 86 17.79 -26.93 -4.52
CA GLY A 86 18.71 -27.93 -4.00
C GLY A 86 18.80 -27.87 -2.47
N HIS A 87 19.66 -28.71 -1.90
CA HIS A 87 20.03 -28.64 -0.48
C HIS A 87 21.52 -28.93 -0.28
N ILE A 88 22.05 -28.49 0.86
CA ILE A 88 23.34 -28.90 1.40
C ILE A 88 23.08 -29.47 2.80
N GLU A 89 23.49 -30.72 3.03
CA GLU A 89 23.55 -31.29 4.38
C GLU A 89 24.77 -30.71 5.11
N LEU A 90 24.56 -30.04 6.24
CA LEU A 90 25.67 -29.51 7.03
C LEU A 90 26.26 -30.63 7.91
N ALA A 91 27.59 -30.75 7.95
CA ALA A 91 28.28 -31.72 8.80
C ALA A 91 28.02 -31.45 10.29
N LYS A 92 27.84 -30.17 10.65
CA LYS A 92 27.44 -29.73 11.99
C LYS A 92 26.25 -28.76 11.91
N PRO A 93 25.27 -28.85 12.82
CA PRO A 93 24.21 -27.86 12.99
C PRO A 93 24.74 -26.44 13.20
N VAL A 94 24.00 -25.43 12.71
CA VAL A 94 24.42 -24.01 12.70
C VAL A 94 23.29 -23.10 13.17
N PHE A 95 23.57 -22.05 13.95
CA PHE A 95 22.55 -21.08 14.35
C PHE A 95 22.11 -20.19 13.17
N HIS A 96 20.79 -20.13 12.92
CA HIS A 96 20.24 -19.16 11.97
C HIS A 96 20.20 -17.75 12.58
N VAL A 97 20.92 -16.80 11.96
CA VAL A 97 21.09 -15.43 12.50
C VAL A 97 19.78 -14.67 12.72
N GLY A 98 18.78 -14.89 11.85
CA GLY A 98 17.45 -14.28 12.00
C GLY A 98 16.65 -14.85 13.18
N PHE A 99 16.97 -16.05 13.65
CA PHE A 99 16.29 -16.71 14.77
C PHE A 99 17.08 -16.73 16.06
N LEU A 100 18.37 -16.42 16.08
CA LEU A 100 19.24 -16.48 17.27
C LEU A 100 18.64 -15.77 18.51
N VAL A 101 17.97 -14.63 18.34
CA VAL A 101 17.28 -13.91 19.44
C VAL A 101 16.03 -14.66 19.92
N LYS A 102 15.32 -15.37 19.03
CA LYS A 102 14.18 -16.24 19.38
C LYS A 102 14.67 -17.51 20.07
N THR A 103 15.73 -18.15 19.57
CA THR A 103 16.44 -19.27 20.19
C THR A 103 16.84 -18.95 21.63
N MET A 104 17.46 -17.78 21.88
CA MET A 104 17.78 -17.32 23.24
C MET A 104 16.55 -17.07 24.13
N LYS A 105 15.38 -16.72 23.57
CA LYS A 105 14.14 -16.62 24.36
C LYS A 105 13.60 -18.00 24.73
N VAL A 106 13.53 -18.94 23.77
CA VAL A 106 13.03 -20.31 24.02
C VAL A 106 13.91 -21.03 25.04
N LEU A 107 15.24 -20.98 24.89
CA LEU A 107 16.21 -21.55 25.85
C LEU A 107 16.16 -20.92 27.27
N ARG A 108 15.44 -19.81 27.47
CA ARG A 108 15.17 -19.20 28.78
C ARG A 108 13.75 -19.47 29.29
N CYS A 109 12.95 -20.22 28.53
CA CYS A 109 11.62 -20.70 28.89
C CYS A 109 11.61 -22.20 29.21
N VAL A 110 12.50 -22.98 28.58
CA VAL A 110 12.65 -24.43 28.82
C VAL A 110 13.88 -24.75 29.68
N CYS A 111 13.80 -25.88 30.37
CA CYS A 111 14.88 -26.43 31.18
C CYS A 111 16.02 -26.98 30.31
N PHE A 112 17.26 -26.59 30.64
CA PHE A 112 18.47 -26.98 29.92
C PHE A 112 18.72 -28.51 29.87
N PHE A 113 18.17 -29.27 30.83
CA PHE A 113 18.44 -30.71 30.99
C PHE A 113 17.27 -31.60 30.55
N CYS A 114 16.04 -31.33 31.03
CA CYS A 114 14.84 -32.12 30.71
C CYS A 114 13.97 -31.52 29.60
N SER A 115 14.31 -30.36 29.05
CA SER A 115 13.60 -29.67 27.94
C SER A 115 12.16 -29.24 28.20
N LYS A 116 11.56 -29.63 29.34
CA LYS A 116 10.26 -29.14 29.81
C LYS A 116 10.28 -27.64 30.10
N LEU A 117 9.11 -27.00 30.05
CA LEU A 117 8.92 -25.59 30.40
C LEU A 117 9.25 -25.36 31.90
N LEU A 118 9.97 -24.28 32.22
CA LEU A 118 10.38 -23.90 33.59
C LEU A 118 9.21 -23.48 34.50
N VAL A 119 7.99 -23.52 33.97
CA VAL A 119 6.76 -23.16 34.66
C VAL A 119 5.74 -24.21 34.26
N ASP A 120 5.09 -24.81 35.24
CA ASP A 120 4.00 -25.72 35.00
C ASP A 120 2.84 -25.05 34.22
N SER A 121 2.29 -25.78 33.25
CA SER A 121 1.11 -25.41 32.47
C SER A 121 -0.16 -25.27 33.34
N ASN A 122 -0.24 -25.96 34.48
CA ASN A 122 -1.37 -25.85 35.42
C ASN A 122 -1.38 -24.50 36.17
N ASN A 123 -0.26 -23.76 36.17
CA ASN A 123 -0.11 -22.50 36.90
C ASN A 123 -1.18 -21.45 36.51
N PRO A 124 -1.90 -20.84 37.49
CA PRO A 124 -2.97 -19.88 37.20
C PRO A 124 -2.55 -18.69 36.33
N LYS A 125 -1.29 -18.23 36.45
CA LYS A 125 -0.76 -17.12 35.63
C LYS A 125 -0.57 -17.54 34.16
N ILE A 126 -0.21 -18.79 33.89
CA ILE A 126 -0.15 -19.31 32.51
C ILE A 126 -1.55 -19.53 31.94
N LYS A 127 -2.50 -20.06 32.72
CA LYS A 127 -3.91 -20.17 32.31
C LYS A 127 -4.51 -18.80 31.91
N ASP A 128 -4.25 -17.76 32.72
CA ASP A 128 -4.65 -16.38 32.42
C ASP A 128 -3.97 -15.82 31.16
N ILE A 129 -2.66 -16.03 30.99
CA ILE A 129 -1.92 -15.66 29.77
C ILE A 129 -2.51 -16.38 28.55
N LEU A 130 -2.84 -17.66 28.63
CA LEU A 130 -3.40 -18.45 27.53
C LEU A 130 -4.78 -17.90 27.11
N ALA A 131 -5.65 -17.60 28.07
CA ALA A 131 -6.95 -16.96 27.81
C ALA A 131 -6.78 -15.58 27.14
N LYS A 132 -5.95 -14.70 27.71
CA LYS A 132 -5.71 -13.33 27.21
C LYS A 132 -4.91 -13.26 25.90
N SER A 133 -4.26 -14.34 25.47
CA SER A 133 -3.41 -14.37 24.27
C SER A 133 -3.90 -15.32 23.16
N LYS A 134 -5.17 -15.75 23.21
CA LYS A 134 -5.81 -16.51 22.13
C LYS A 134 -5.65 -15.76 20.79
N GLY A 135 -5.11 -16.44 19.78
CA GLY A 135 -4.79 -15.83 18.48
C GLY A 135 -3.59 -14.87 18.43
N GLN A 136 -2.85 -14.64 19.54
CA GLN A 136 -1.73 -13.67 19.58
C GLN A 136 -0.39 -14.30 20.06
N PRO A 137 0.20 -15.26 19.32
CA PRO A 137 1.37 -16.04 19.82
C PRO A 137 2.61 -15.20 20.16
N LYS A 138 2.81 -14.06 19.47
CA LYS A 138 3.91 -13.11 19.77
C LYS A 138 3.80 -12.49 21.17
N LYS A 139 2.58 -12.17 21.64
CA LYS A 139 2.36 -11.69 23.01
C LYS A 139 2.50 -12.85 23.99
N ARG A 140 1.92 -14.02 23.67
CA ARG A 140 2.03 -15.23 24.50
C ARG A 140 3.48 -15.56 24.87
N LEU A 141 4.36 -15.69 23.87
CA LEU A 141 5.79 -15.92 24.10
C LEU A 141 6.43 -14.85 24.97
N THR A 142 6.01 -13.60 24.85
CA THR A 142 6.61 -12.50 25.63
C THR A 142 6.24 -12.64 27.11
N HIS A 143 4.95 -12.84 27.43
CA HIS A 143 4.51 -13.01 28.82
C HIS A 143 5.07 -14.31 29.44
N VAL A 144 5.10 -15.42 28.68
CA VAL A 144 5.73 -16.68 29.13
C VAL A 144 7.22 -16.48 29.38
N TYR A 145 7.94 -15.81 28.48
CA TYR A 145 9.36 -15.51 28.63
C TYR A 145 9.66 -14.63 29.85
N ASP A 146 8.89 -13.57 30.09
CA ASP A 146 9.14 -12.67 31.22
C ASP A 146 8.83 -13.35 32.57
N LEU A 147 7.89 -14.30 32.60
CA LEU A 147 7.60 -15.15 33.76
C LEU A 147 8.70 -16.21 33.98
N CYS A 148 9.16 -16.89 32.92
CA CYS A 148 10.23 -17.91 33.02
C CYS A 148 11.60 -17.32 33.38
N LYS A 149 11.94 -16.15 32.83
CA LYS A 149 13.24 -15.46 32.99
C LYS A 149 13.65 -15.23 34.45
N GLY A 150 12.69 -15.15 35.38
CA GLY A 150 12.95 -15.00 36.81
C GLY A 150 13.42 -16.29 37.50
N LYS A 151 13.10 -17.46 36.94
CA LYS A 151 13.38 -18.77 37.54
C LYS A 151 14.80 -19.24 37.22
N ASN A 152 15.52 -19.66 38.26
CA ASN A 152 16.90 -20.15 38.16
C ASN A 152 16.99 -21.66 38.49
N ILE A 153 15.86 -22.32 38.74
CA ILE A 153 15.70 -23.73 39.13
C ILE A 153 14.57 -24.33 38.26
N CYS A 154 14.65 -25.61 37.92
CA CYS A 154 13.55 -26.34 37.29
C CYS A 154 12.63 -26.95 38.37
N GLU A 155 11.46 -26.33 38.56
CA GLU A 155 10.40 -26.81 39.48
C GLU A 155 9.91 -28.22 39.14
N GLY A 156 9.33 -28.93 40.11
CA GLY A 156 8.73 -30.25 39.91
C GLY A 156 9.72 -31.43 39.93
N GLY A 157 10.88 -31.27 40.59
CA GLY A 157 11.74 -32.39 40.98
C GLY A 157 11.37 -32.91 42.38
N GLU A 158 11.31 -34.23 42.52
CA GLU A 158 10.68 -34.95 43.64
C GLU A 158 11.21 -34.58 45.05
N GLU A 159 12.44 -34.08 45.15
CA GLU A 159 13.05 -33.69 46.44
C GLU A 159 12.56 -32.37 47.04
N MET A 160 11.94 -31.47 46.26
CA MET A 160 11.52 -30.16 46.79
C MET A 160 10.18 -30.18 47.51
N ASP A 161 9.28 -31.10 47.16
CA ASP A 161 7.98 -31.24 47.82
C ASP A 161 8.14 -31.73 49.28
N ASN A 162 9.28 -32.38 49.60
CA ASN A 162 9.65 -32.81 50.96
C ASN A 162 10.43 -31.74 51.78
N LYS A 163 10.68 -30.54 51.24
CA LYS A 163 11.53 -29.51 51.91
C LYS A 163 10.79 -28.26 52.39
N PHE A 164 9.50 -28.12 52.09
CA PHE A 164 8.62 -27.21 52.83
C PHE A 164 8.00 -27.97 53.99
N GLY A 165 8.73 -28.02 55.11
CA GLY A 165 8.40 -28.84 56.27
C GLY A 165 7.05 -28.47 56.90
N VAL A 166 6.05 -29.31 56.63
CA VAL A 166 4.91 -29.55 57.51
C VAL A 166 5.00 -31.02 57.90
N GLU A 167 5.35 -31.28 59.16
CA GLU A 167 5.26 -32.63 59.72
C GLU A 167 3.78 -33.03 59.77
N GLN A 168 3.39 -34.03 58.98
CA GLN A 168 2.06 -34.61 59.06
C GLN A 168 2.05 -35.69 60.16
N PRO A 169 1.04 -35.70 61.05
CA PRO A 169 0.76 -36.87 61.89
C PRO A 169 0.44 -38.09 61.03
N GLU A 170 0.70 -39.29 61.55
CA GLU A 170 0.33 -40.53 60.88
C GLU A 170 -1.21 -40.68 60.84
N GLY A 171 -1.77 -40.80 59.63
CA GLY A 171 -3.16 -41.25 59.43
C GLY A 171 -4.05 -40.30 58.61
N ASP A 172 -3.93 -40.33 57.28
CA ASP A 172 -5.06 -40.68 56.39
C ASP A 172 -4.59 -41.00 54.96
N GLU A 173 -5.31 -41.88 54.23
CA GLU A 173 -4.98 -42.25 52.83
C GLU A 173 -5.59 -41.30 51.79
N ASP A 174 -5.32 -39.99 51.90
CA ASP A 174 -6.02 -39.00 51.06
C ASP A 174 -5.45 -38.87 49.63
N LEU A 175 -6.33 -38.98 48.64
CA LEU A 175 -6.02 -39.34 47.25
C LEU A 175 -5.74 -38.15 46.31
N THR A 176 -5.26 -37.02 46.84
CA THR A 176 -5.08 -35.75 46.07
C THR A 176 -3.69 -35.11 46.17
N LYS A 177 -2.60 -35.87 46.02
CA LYS A 177 -1.31 -35.27 45.62
C LYS A 177 -1.37 -34.87 44.14
N GLU A 178 -1.54 -33.57 43.85
CA GLU A 178 -1.36 -33.05 42.49
C GLU A 178 0.05 -33.40 42.00
N LYS A 179 0.14 -34.20 40.93
CA LYS A 179 1.43 -34.58 40.34
C LYS A 179 2.10 -33.36 39.75
N GLY A 180 3.15 -32.85 40.41
CA GLY A 180 4.01 -31.81 39.87
C GLY A 180 4.50 -32.17 38.47
N HIS A 181 4.77 -31.16 37.63
CA HIS A 181 4.94 -31.38 36.17
C HIS A 181 6.23 -32.14 35.76
N GLY A 182 6.96 -32.70 36.74
CA GLY A 182 8.08 -33.62 36.53
C GLY A 182 9.29 -32.94 35.90
N GLY A 183 9.63 -31.74 36.36
CA GLY A 183 10.94 -31.13 36.09
C GLY A 183 12.05 -31.88 36.83
N CYS A 184 13.30 -31.41 36.70
CA CYS A 184 14.46 -32.18 37.16
C CYS A 184 15.29 -31.50 38.26
N GLY A 185 14.71 -30.56 39.02
CA GLY A 185 15.32 -29.88 40.19
C GLY A 185 16.53 -28.98 39.92
N ARG A 186 17.24 -29.18 38.81
CA ARG A 186 18.56 -28.57 38.54
C ARG A 186 18.54 -27.06 38.28
N TYR A 187 19.63 -26.41 38.69
CA TYR A 187 19.94 -25.01 38.44
C TYR A 187 20.15 -24.71 36.95
N GLN A 188 19.56 -23.60 36.50
CA GLN A 188 19.51 -23.19 35.10
C GLN A 188 20.60 -22.16 34.76
N PRO A 189 21.23 -22.27 33.58
CA PRO A 189 22.26 -21.32 33.14
C PRO A 189 21.69 -19.97 32.71
N ARG A 190 22.44 -18.90 32.98
CA ARG A 190 22.22 -17.58 32.40
C ARG A 190 22.85 -17.52 31.01
N ILE A 191 22.04 -17.76 29.98
CA ILE A 191 22.52 -17.80 28.60
C ILE A 191 22.85 -16.38 28.11
N ARG A 192 24.11 -16.11 27.77
CA ARG A 192 24.61 -14.86 27.15
C ARG A 192 25.00 -15.09 25.68
N ARG A 193 25.17 -14.00 24.91
CA ARG A 193 25.64 -14.03 23.51
C ARG A 193 26.89 -13.16 23.36
N SER A 194 27.90 -13.65 22.65
CA SER A 194 29.00 -12.84 22.13
C SER A 194 29.11 -13.05 20.62
N GLY A 195 28.89 -12.01 19.81
CA GLY A 195 28.80 -12.15 18.35
C GLY A 195 27.72 -13.16 17.92
N LEU A 196 28.15 -14.27 17.33
CA LEU A 196 27.32 -15.42 16.93
C LEU A 196 27.27 -16.54 17.99
N GLU A 197 28.16 -16.53 18.97
CA GLU A 197 28.31 -17.59 19.96
C GLU A 197 27.39 -17.38 21.16
N LEU A 198 26.88 -18.49 21.70
CA LEU A 198 26.11 -18.52 22.95
C LEU A 198 26.94 -19.17 24.06
N TYR A 199 26.86 -18.62 25.26
CA TYR A 199 27.51 -19.17 26.45
C TYR A 199 26.47 -19.43 27.54
N ALA A 200 26.58 -20.57 28.22
CA ALA A 200 25.75 -20.92 29.36
C ALA A 200 26.58 -20.75 30.65
N GLU A 201 26.13 -19.88 31.56
CA GLU A 201 26.84 -19.47 32.77
C GLU A 201 26.01 -19.83 34.01
N TRP A 202 26.54 -20.66 34.91
CA TRP A 202 25.90 -21.07 36.16
C TRP A 202 26.38 -20.21 37.33
N LYS A 203 25.42 -19.75 38.16
CA LYS A 203 25.71 -19.13 39.47
C LYS A 203 25.98 -20.18 40.54
N HIS A 204 25.10 -21.17 40.59
CA HIS A 204 25.18 -22.35 41.43
C HIS A 204 25.28 -23.55 40.49
N VAL A 205 26.20 -24.44 40.80
CA VAL A 205 26.53 -25.62 40.01
C VAL A 205 25.74 -26.81 40.59
N ASN A 206 25.41 -27.81 39.77
CA ASN A 206 24.67 -28.99 40.25
C ASN A 206 25.60 -30.10 40.75
N GLU A 207 26.81 -30.17 40.18
CA GLU A 207 27.84 -31.19 40.41
C GLU A 207 29.19 -30.46 40.44
N ASP A 208 30.08 -30.75 41.39
CA ASP A 208 31.35 -30.00 41.54
C ASP A 208 32.31 -30.14 40.33
N SER A 209 32.09 -31.14 39.49
CA SER A 209 32.77 -31.37 38.21
C SER A 209 32.32 -30.45 37.08
N GLN A 210 31.17 -29.78 37.20
CA GLN A 210 30.57 -29.01 36.11
C GLN A 210 31.18 -27.60 35.99
N GLU A 211 31.69 -27.26 34.81
CA GLU A 211 32.22 -25.92 34.52
C GLU A 211 31.17 -24.81 34.71
N LYS A 212 31.56 -23.72 35.39
CA LYS A 212 30.69 -22.56 35.65
C LYS A 212 30.30 -21.77 34.39
N LYS A 213 31.01 -21.93 33.27
CA LYS A 213 30.74 -21.23 32.00
C LYS A 213 31.20 -22.04 30.79
N ILE A 214 30.25 -22.63 30.06
CA ILE A 214 30.52 -23.40 28.84
C ILE A 214 30.12 -22.62 27.57
N LEU A 215 30.78 -22.94 26.45
CA LEU A 215 30.29 -22.59 25.11
C LEU A 215 29.12 -23.52 24.75
N LEU A 216 28.00 -22.96 24.29
CA LEU A 216 26.79 -23.72 23.96
C LEU A 216 26.74 -24.03 22.46
N SER A 217 27.01 -25.28 22.09
CA SER A 217 27.00 -25.71 20.68
C SER A 217 25.58 -25.69 20.07
N PRO A 218 25.44 -25.47 18.74
CA PRO A 218 24.16 -25.55 18.07
C PRO A 218 23.55 -26.96 18.10
N GLU A 219 24.39 -28.00 18.13
CA GLU A 219 24.01 -29.41 18.34
C GLU A 219 23.22 -29.56 19.64
N ARG A 220 23.77 -29.09 20.77
CA ARG A 220 23.12 -29.23 22.07
C ARG A 220 21.81 -28.46 22.16
N VAL A 221 21.72 -27.30 21.50
CA VAL A 221 20.46 -26.56 21.37
C VAL A 221 19.42 -27.32 20.54
N HIS A 222 19.84 -27.96 19.45
CA HIS A 222 18.95 -28.78 18.63
C HIS A 222 18.46 -30.03 19.39
N GLU A 223 19.31 -30.69 20.18
CA GLU A 223 18.91 -31.79 21.08
C GLU A 223 17.85 -31.35 22.10
N ILE A 224 18.09 -30.22 22.79
CA ILE A 224 17.17 -29.66 23.80
C ILE A 224 15.83 -29.33 23.12
N PHE A 225 15.86 -28.66 21.95
CA PHE A 225 14.64 -28.29 21.24
C PHE A 225 13.85 -29.50 20.71
N LYS A 226 14.51 -30.54 20.22
CA LYS A 226 13.87 -31.76 19.72
C LYS A 226 13.14 -32.56 20.82
N ARG A 227 13.46 -32.31 22.09
CA ARG A 227 12.83 -32.92 23.27
C ARG A 227 11.66 -32.10 23.86
N ILE A 228 11.36 -30.92 23.33
CA ILE A 228 10.19 -30.12 23.76
C ILE A 228 8.91 -30.78 23.22
N SER A 229 7.86 -30.86 24.04
CA SER A 229 6.56 -31.39 23.62
C SER A 229 5.78 -30.43 22.69
N ASP A 230 4.80 -30.95 21.95
CA ASP A 230 3.99 -30.12 21.06
C ASP A 230 3.04 -29.20 21.85
N GLU A 231 2.56 -29.68 23.00
CA GLU A 231 1.78 -28.94 23.99
C GLU A 231 2.57 -27.73 24.52
N GLU A 232 3.84 -27.94 24.90
CA GLU A 232 4.73 -26.85 25.33
C GLU A 232 5.07 -25.89 24.20
N CYS A 233 5.22 -26.37 22.95
CA CYS A 233 5.34 -25.49 21.79
C CYS A 233 4.12 -24.57 21.66
N PHE A 234 2.90 -25.11 21.79
CA PHE A 234 1.69 -24.30 21.82
C PHE A 234 1.73 -23.27 22.96
N VAL A 235 2.07 -23.66 24.20
CA VAL A 235 2.18 -22.72 25.35
C VAL A 235 3.22 -21.62 25.08
N LEU A 236 4.39 -21.96 24.53
CA LEU A 236 5.45 -21.04 24.12
C LEU A 236 5.02 -20.07 23.00
N GLY A 237 3.90 -20.30 22.32
CA GLY A 237 3.44 -19.46 21.21
C GLY A 237 4.08 -19.82 19.87
N MET A 238 4.32 -21.11 19.64
CA MET A 238 4.83 -21.67 18.39
C MET A 238 3.94 -22.84 17.97
N GLU A 239 3.40 -22.82 16.75
CA GLU A 239 2.52 -23.89 16.27
C GLU A 239 3.37 -25.00 15.66
N PRO A 240 3.38 -26.23 16.22
CA PRO A 240 4.34 -27.25 15.84
C PRO A 240 4.19 -27.71 14.38
N ARG A 241 2.99 -27.62 13.80
CA ARG A 241 2.75 -27.91 12.39
C ARG A 241 3.54 -27.02 11.41
N TYR A 242 3.88 -25.79 11.81
CA TYR A 242 4.47 -24.78 10.92
C TYR A 242 5.76 -24.14 11.44
N ALA A 243 6.07 -24.25 12.73
CA ALA A 243 7.20 -23.55 13.35
C ALA A 243 7.68 -24.25 14.63
N ARG A 244 8.12 -25.51 14.53
CA ARG A 244 8.80 -26.23 15.63
C ARG A 244 10.12 -25.53 16.03
N PRO A 245 10.52 -25.52 17.32
CA PRO A 245 11.71 -24.78 17.76
C PRO A 245 13.03 -25.28 17.16
N GLU A 246 13.18 -26.59 16.97
CA GLU A 246 14.42 -27.22 16.48
C GLU A 246 14.75 -26.85 15.02
N TRP A 247 13.75 -26.47 14.22
CA TRP A 247 13.93 -25.98 12.84
C TRP A 247 14.54 -24.57 12.78
N MET A 248 14.65 -23.86 13.92
CA MET A 248 15.42 -22.61 14.00
C MET A 248 16.93 -22.83 13.95
N ILE A 249 17.39 -24.08 14.10
CA ILE A 249 18.79 -24.50 13.93
C ILE A 249 18.93 -25.12 12.54
N VAL A 250 19.89 -24.62 11.75
CA VAL A 250 20.12 -25.09 10.39
C VAL A 250 20.92 -26.39 10.45
N THR A 251 20.29 -27.51 10.13
CA THR A 251 20.96 -28.81 9.89
C THR A 251 21.07 -29.12 8.39
N VAL A 252 20.08 -28.66 7.61
CA VAL A 252 20.06 -28.70 6.15
C VAL A 252 19.86 -27.28 5.65
N LEU A 253 20.71 -26.83 4.72
CA LEU A 253 20.65 -25.49 4.13
C LEU A 253 19.99 -25.57 2.73
N PRO A 254 18.95 -24.75 2.44
CA PRO A 254 18.34 -24.75 1.11
C PRO A 254 19.20 -23.98 0.11
N VAL A 255 19.49 -24.60 -1.03
CA VAL A 255 20.18 -23.96 -2.16
C VAL A 255 19.11 -23.38 -3.09
N PRO A 256 19.01 -22.04 -3.21
CA PRO A 256 18.02 -21.43 -4.10
C PRO A 256 18.37 -21.72 -5.57
N PRO A 257 17.36 -21.83 -6.46
CA PRO A 257 17.58 -22.16 -7.86
C PRO A 257 18.30 -21.06 -8.64
N LEU A 258 18.77 -21.40 -9.85
CA LEU A 258 19.50 -20.48 -10.73
C LEU A 258 18.74 -19.18 -11.02
N SER A 259 17.40 -19.24 -11.10
CA SER A 259 16.50 -18.08 -11.26
C SER A 259 16.65 -17.00 -10.16
N VAL A 260 17.13 -17.37 -8.97
CA VAL A 260 17.36 -16.46 -7.83
C VAL A 260 18.81 -15.93 -7.78
N ARG A 261 19.75 -16.65 -8.39
CA ARG A 261 21.21 -16.39 -8.40
C ARG A 261 21.80 -16.53 -9.82
N PRO A 262 21.31 -15.75 -10.80
CA PRO A 262 21.64 -15.93 -12.21
C PRO A 262 23.11 -15.63 -12.51
N ALA A 263 23.73 -16.43 -13.39
CA ALA A 263 25.05 -16.13 -13.92
C ALA A 263 24.96 -15.16 -15.10
N VAL A 264 25.86 -14.18 -15.15
CA VAL A 264 25.98 -13.22 -16.26
C VAL A 264 27.10 -13.66 -17.18
N VAL A 265 26.77 -13.96 -18.44
CA VAL A 265 27.75 -14.27 -19.48
C VAL A 265 28.28 -12.96 -20.06
N MET A 266 29.60 -12.78 -20.05
CA MET A 266 30.26 -11.68 -20.75
C MET A 266 30.62 -12.09 -22.19
N GLN A 267 30.89 -11.11 -23.06
CA GLN A 267 31.51 -11.39 -24.36
C GLN A 267 32.85 -12.12 -24.13
N GLY A 268 33.06 -13.26 -24.80
CA GLY A 268 34.24 -14.12 -24.58
C GLY A 268 34.00 -15.31 -23.64
N SER A 269 32.80 -15.89 -23.59
CA SER A 269 32.45 -17.15 -22.90
C SER A 269 32.59 -17.20 -21.36
N ALA A 270 33.23 -16.21 -20.74
CA ALA A 270 33.36 -16.10 -19.29
C ALA A 270 32.00 -15.89 -18.60
N ARG A 271 31.70 -16.71 -17.58
CA ARG A 271 30.44 -16.67 -16.81
C ARG A 271 30.68 -16.10 -15.40
N ASN A 272 30.39 -14.82 -15.20
CA ASN A 272 30.41 -14.20 -13.88
C ASN A 272 29.24 -14.72 -13.03
N GLN A 273 29.52 -15.22 -11.83
CA GLN A 273 28.53 -15.80 -10.93
C GLN A 273 27.96 -14.74 -9.98
N ASP A 274 26.72 -14.96 -9.53
CA ASP A 274 26.08 -14.13 -8.50
C ASP A 274 26.80 -14.24 -7.13
N ASP A 275 26.80 -13.15 -6.35
CA ASP A 275 27.38 -13.08 -4.99
C ASP A 275 26.96 -14.28 -4.09
N LEU A 276 25.72 -14.78 -4.20
CA LEU A 276 25.23 -15.94 -3.46
C LEU A 276 25.85 -17.24 -3.96
N THR A 277 26.04 -17.43 -5.27
CA THR A 277 26.72 -18.61 -5.82
C THR A 277 28.18 -18.68 -5.33
N HIS A 278 28.87 -17.53 -5.27
CA HIS A 278 30.19 -17.46 -4.63
C HIS A 278 30.13 -17.85 -3.15
N LYS A 279 29.19 -17.30 -2.38
CA LYS A 279 29.10 -17.59 -0.94
C LYS A 279 28.71 -19.05 -0.64
N LEU A 280 27.87 -19.65 -1.48
CA LEU A 280 27.52 -21.07 -1.44
C LEU A 280 28.73 -21.96 -1.77
N ALA A 281 29.61 -21.55 -2.69
CA ALA A 281 30.84 -22.29 -2.99
C ALA A 281 31.77 -22.34 -1.77
N ASP A 282 31.87 -21.25 -1.02
CA ASP A 282 32.62 -21.24 0.24
C ASP A 282 31.98 -22.16 1.30
N ILE A 283 30.65 -22.13 1.44
CA ILE A 283 29.90 -22.99 2.38
C ILE A 283 30.15 -24.47 2.05
N VAL A 284 30.06 -24.87 0.78
CA VAL A 284 30.32 -26.26 0.36
C VAL A 284 31.78 -26.65 0.62
N LYS A 285 32.75 -25.75 0.37
CA LYS A 285 34.18 -26.00 0.67
C LYS A 285 34.42 -26.27 2.16
N ILE A 286 34.00 -25.37 3.04
CA ILE A 286 34.26 -25.53 4.49
C ILE A 286 33.46 -26.71 5.07
N ASN A 287 32.25 -26.98 4.57
CA ASN A 287 31.47 -28.14 4.97
C ASN A 287 32.14 -29.48 4.58
N ASN A 288 32.70 -29.55 3.37
CA ASN A 288 33.48 -30.71 2.91
C ASN A 288 34.84 -30.84 3.59
N GLN A 289 35.45 -29.74 4.03
CA GLN A 289 36.65 -29.74 4.86
C GLN A 289 36.34 -30.30 6.24
N LEU A 290 35.37 -29.70 6.95
CA LEU A 290 34.88 -30.13 8.25
C LEU A 290 34.52 -31.63 8.27
N ARG A 291 33.74 -32.10 7.28
CA ARG A 291 33.34 -33.52 7.18
C ARG A 291 34.53 -34.48 6.99
N ARG A 292 35.57 -34.07 6.26
CA ARG A 292 36.80 -34.87 6.10
C ARG A 292 37.67 -34.81 7.35
N ASN A 293 37.78 -33.64 7.99
CA ASN A 293 38.56 -33.47 9.22
C ASN A 293 37.95 -34.28 10.36
N GLU A 294 36.63 -34.30 10.51
CA GLU A 294 35.91 -35.16 11.46
C GLU A 294 36.08 -36.65 11.12
N GLN A 295 35.93 -37.05 9.86
CA GLN A 295 36.12 -38.46 9.43
C GLN A 295 37.56 -38.96 9.60
N ASN A 296 38.56 -38.07 9.47
CA ASN A 296 39.97 -38.39 9.65
C ASN A 296 40.44 -38.32 11.12
N GLY A 297 39.56 -38.00 12.08
CA GLY A 297 39.92 -37.89 13.50
C GLY A 297 40.78 -36.66 13.83
N ALA A 298 40.60 -35.54 13.14
CA ALA A 298 41.34 -34.30 13.40
C ALA A 298 41.12 -33.77 14.83
N ALA A 299 42.11 -33.05 15.36
CA ALA A 299 42.07 -32.52 16.71
C ALA A 299 40.88 -31.55 16.92
N ALA A 300 40.25 -31.63 18.10
CA ALA A 300 39.00 -30.92 18.39
C ALA A 300 39.06 -29.39 18.22
N HIS A 301 40.22 -28.77 18.37
CA HIS A 301 40.39 -27.33 18.11
C HIS A 301 40.21 -26.98 16.63
N VAL A 302 40.74 -27.80 15.70
CA VAL A 302 40.56 -27.62 14.25
C VAL A 302 39.09 -27.73 13.87
N ILE A 303 38.39 -28.73 14.44
CA ILE A 303 36.95 -28.93 14.22
C ILE A 303 36.15 -27.72 14.75
N ALA A 304 36.53 -27.16 15.91
CA ALA A 304 35.88 -25.97 16.45
C ALA A 304 36.09 -24.71 15.58
N GLU A 305 37.29 -24.54 14.99
CA GLU A 305 37.59 -23.45 14.05
C GLU A 305 36.84 -23.62 12.72
N ASP A 306 36.81 -24.83 12.14
CA ASP A 306 36.03 -25.16 10.94
C ASP A 306 34.53 -24.89 11.14
N VAL A 307 33.97 -25.28 12.30
CA VAL A 307 32.57 -25.01 12.68
C VAL A 307 32.31 -23.51 12.83
N LYS A 308 33.23 -22.76 13.45
CA LYS A 308 33.13 -21.31 13.60
C LYS A 308 33.17 -20.60 12.25
N LEU A 309 33.98 -21.08 11.31
CA LEU A 309 34.05 -20.58 9.95
C LEU A 309 32.79 -20.92 9.14
N LEU A 310 32.28 -22.16 9.23
CA LEU A 310 30.99 -22.55 8.63
C LEU A 310 29.84 -21.68 9.16
N GLN A 311 29.76 -21.48 10.48
CA GLN A 311 28.79 -20.61 11.13
C GLN A 311 28.88 -19.16 10.63
N PHE A 312 30.09 -18.62 10.41
CA PHE A 312 30.30 -17.29 9.81
C PHE A 312 29.84 -17.23 8.35
N HIS A 313 30.11 -18.26 7.54
CA HIS A 313 29.70 -18.28 6.13
C HIS A 313 28.17 -18.39 5.95
N VAL A 314 27.50 -19.25 6.71
CA VAL A 314 26.03 -19.34 6.72
C VAL A 314 25.39 -18.05 7.24
N ALA A 315 25.96 -17.45 8.30
CA ALA A 315 25.50 -16.16 8.84
C ALA A 315 25.55 -15.03 7.79
N THR A 316 26.72 -14.83 7.17
CA THR A 316 26.95 -13.72 6.22
C THR A 316 26.25 -13.90 4.86
N MET A 317 25.82 -15.12 4.51
CA MET A 317 24.92 -15.35 3.37
C MET A 317 23.53 -14.71 3.59
N VAL A 318 23.00 -14.81 4.82
CA VAL A 318 21.70 -14.25 5.20
C VAL A 318 21.81 -12.76 5.49
N ASP A 319 22.82 -12.35 6.26
CA ASP A 319 22.99 -10.99 6.77
C ASP A 319 24.49 -10.61 6.87
N ASN A 320 24.98 -9.81 5.92
CA ASN A 320 26.39 -9.37 5.85
C ASN A 320 26.65 -8.03 6.59
N GLU A 321 25.69 -7.54 7.37
CA GLU A 321 25.76 -6.26 8.12
C GLU A 321 25.71 -6.47 9.64
N LEU A 322 26.13 -7.64 10.12
CA LEU A 322 26.12 -7.99 11.54
C LEU A 322 27.16 -7.16 12.34
N PRO A 323 26.77 -6.55 13.48
CA PRO A 323 27.69 -5.74 14.29
C PRO A 323 28.73 -6.62 14.98
N GLY A 324 29.99 -6.16 15.02
CA GLY A 324 31.09 -6.86 15.67
C GLY A 324 31.68 -8.03 14.86
N LEU A 325 31.39 -8.12 13.55
CA LEU A 325 31.97 -9.12 12.64
C LEU A 325 32.58 -8.46 11.40
N PRO A 326 33.63 -9.06 10.80
CA PRO A 326 34.12 -8.64 9.50
C PRO A 326 33.07 -8.91 8.41
N ARG A 327 32.95 -8.01 7.44
CA ARG A 327 32.04 -8.19 6.29
C ARG A 327 32.67 -9.18 5.29
N ALA A 328 31.89 -10.12 4.78
CA ALA A 328 32.32 -10.98 3.69
C ALA A 328 32.44 -10.17 2.39
N MET A 329 33.64 -10.16 1.80
CA MET A 329 33.97 -9.43 0.58
C MET A 329 34.20 -10.38 -0.60
N GLN A 330 33.96 -9.88 -1.81
CA GLN A 330 34.43 -10.48 -3.06
C GLN A 330 35.94 -10.21 -3.22
N LYS A 331 36.61 -10.92 -4.14
CA LYS A 331 38.03 -10.69 -4.49
C LYS A 331 38.39 -9.25 -4.87
N SER A 332 37.39 -8.44 -5.24
CA SER A 332 37.48 -7.01 -5.58
C SER A 332 37.41 -6.06 -4.37
N GLY A 333 37.35 -6.58 -3.13
CA GLY A 333 37.15 -5.80 -1.90
C GLY A 333 35.70 -5.32 -1.68
N ARG A 334 34.83 -5.41 -2.69
CA ARG A 334 33.40 -5.09 -2.55
C ARG A 334 32.70 -6.09 -1.59
N PRO A 335 31.85 -5.64 -0.64
CA PRO A 335 31.05 -6.55 0.18
C PRO A 335 29.99 -7.30 -0.64
N LEU A 336 29.81 -8.60 -0.34
CA LEU A 336 28.82 -9.47 -0.98
C LEU A 336 27.37 -9.08 -0.58
N LYS A 337 26.43 -9.05 -1.54
CA LYS A 337 25.03 -8.68 -1.30
C LYS A 337 24.19 -9.86 -0.80
N SER A 338 24.11 -9.99 0.53
CA SER A 338 23.35 -11.00 1.27
C SER A 338 21.83 -10.97 1.00
N LEU A 339 21.13 -12.06 1.36
CA LEU A 339 19.68 -12.20 1.15
C LEU A 339 18.87 -11.03 1.76
N LYS A 340 19.18 -10.63 3.00
CA LYS A 340 18.53 -9.49 3.67
C LYS A 340 18.75 -8.17 2.93
N GLN A 341 19.95 -7.94 2.37
CA GLN A 341 20.27 -6.75 1.57
C GLN A 341 19.63 -6.77 0.16
N ARG A 342 19.16 -7.93 -0.32
CA ARG A 342 18.33 -8.02 -1.54
C ARG A 342 16.87 -7.65 -1.28
N LEU A 343 16.36 -7.89 -0.08
CA LEU A 343 14.96 -7.62 0.30
C LEU A 343 14.73 -6.20 0.84
N LYS A 344 15.64 -5.68 1.68
CA LYS A 344 15.55 -4.38 2.37
C LYS A 344 15.98 -3.21 1.47
N GLY A 345 15.39 -2.03 1.67
CA GLY A 345 15.84 -0.75 1.10
C GLY A 345 14.85 -0.13 0.10
N LYS A 346 15.19 1.06 -0.45
CA LYS A 346 14.39 1.70 -1.51
C LYS A 346 14.38 0.84 -2.79
N GLU A 347 15.53 0.28 -3.13
CA GLU A 347 15.76 -0.64 -4.27
C GLU A 347 15.69 -2.13 -3.87
N GLY A 348 15.29 -2.44 -2.63
CA GLY A 348 15.08 -3.82 -2.19
C GLY A 348 13.83 -4.43 -2.83
N ARG A 349 13.82 -5.74 -3.08
CA ARG A 349 12.75 -6.42 -3.84
C ARG A 349 11.33 -6.04 -3.40
N VAL A 350 11.08 -5.87 -2.10
CA VAL A 350 9.74 -5.54 -1.61
C VAL A 350 9.30 -4.16 -2.09
N ARG A 351 10.11 -3.10 -1.90
CA ARG A 351 9.72 -1.74 -2.28
C ARG A 351 9.93 -1.45 -3.77
N GLY A 352 11.05 -1.91 -4.33
CA GLY A 352 11.47 -1.60 -5.71
C GLY A 352 11.13 -2.64 -6.78
N ASN A 353 10.51 -3.78 -6.42
CA ASN A 353 9.98 -4.75 -7.39
C ASN A 353 8.56 -5.28 -7.11
N LEU A 354 7.98 -5.06 -5.92
CA LEU A 354 6.58 -5.44 -5.62
C LEU A 354 5.66 -4.22 -5.49
N MET A 355 6.03 -3.24 -4.67
CA MET A 355 5.21 -2.02 -4.46
C MET A 355 5.38 -1.00 -5.59
N GLY A 356 6.62 -0.69 -5.97
CA GLY A 356 6.94 0.00 -7.20
C GLY A 356 7.48 -0.98 -8.24
N LYS A 357 7.06 -0.82 -9.49
CA LYS A 357 7.59 -1.54 -10.67
C LYS A 357 7.78 -0.54 -11.81
N ARG A 358 8.69 -0.85 -12.72
CA ARG A 358 8.60 -0.31 -14.09
C ARG A 358 7.46 -1.05 -14.78
N VAL A 359 6.65 -0.33 -15.53
CA VAL A 359 5.51 -0.85 -16.29
C VAL A 359 5.76 -0.63 -17.78
N ASP A 360 5.24 -1.53 -18.59
CA ASP A 360 5.13 -1.33 -20.04
C ASP A 360 3.86 -0.49 -20.33
N PHE A 361 3.64 -0.09 -21.58
CA PHE A 361 2.49 0.76 -22.00
C PHE A 361 2.38 2.10 -21.23
N SER A 362 3.54 2.69 -20.90
CA SER A 362 3.63 4.05 -20.37
C SER A 362 4.63 4.91 -21.15
N ALA A 363 4.29 6.17 -21.39
CA ALA A 363 5.18 7.18 -21.96
C ALA A 363 5.38 8.36 -20.99
N ARG A 364 6.42 9.15 -21.22
CA ARG A 364 6.76 10.36 -20.46
C ARG A 364 7.28 11.43 -21.41
N THR A 365 6.83 12.66 -21.24
CA THR A 365 7.28 13.82 -22.05
C THR A 365 7.02 15.12 -21.29
N VAL A 366 7.71 16.19 -21.71
CA VAL A 366 7.41 17.57 -21.30
C VAL A 366 6.07 17.99 -21.92
N ILE A 367 5.33 18.80 -21.18
CA ILE A 367 3.94 19.23 -21.42
C ILE A 367 3.87 20.72 -21.80
N THR A 368 2.86 21.11 -22.60
CA THR A 368 2.71 22.48 -23.15
C THR A 368 1.21 22.89 -23.20
N PRO A 369 0.83 24.15 -22.89
CA PRO A 369 -0.58 24.56 -22.81
C PRO A 369 -1.28 24.66 -24.17
N ASP A 370 -2.54 24.23 -24.20
CA ASP A 370 -3.48 24.48 -25.30
C ASP A 370 -4.87 24.87 -24.75
N PRO A 371 -5.24 26.17 -24.81
CA PRO A 371 -6.55 26.65 -24.36
C PRO A 371 -7.76 26.17 -25.19
N ASN A 372 -7.54 25.49 -26.32
CA ASN A 372 -8.61 25.02 -27.21
C ASN A 372 -9.10 23.60 -26.86
N LEU A 373 -8.47 22.94 -25.89
CA LEU A 373 -8.83 21.58 -25.45
C LEU A 373 -9.79 21.61 -24.26
N SER A 374 -10.63 20.58 -24.18
CA SER A 374 -11.52 20.30 -23.04
C SER A 374 -10.73 19.79 -21.82
N ILE A 375 -11.42 19.52 -20.70
CA ILE A 375 -10.76 19.08 -19.45
C ILE A 375 -10.36 17.59 -19.42
N ASP A 376 -11.05 16.74 -20.20
CA ASP A 376 -10.73 15.29 -20.56
C ASP A 376 -9.80 14.25 -23.24
N GLN A 377 -9.13 14.77 -24.33
CA GLN A 377 -8.42 15.97 -24.86
C GLN A 377 -7.14 16.48 -24.18
N VAL A 378 -6.04 15.73 -24.31
CA VAL A 378 -4.67 16.27 -24.40
C VAL A 378 -4.11 16.06 -25.80
N GLY A 379 -3.15 16.89 -26.20
CA GLY A 379 -2.27 16.56 -27.32
C GLY A 379 -1.30 15.43 -26.96
N VAL A 380 -1.52 14.21 -27.46
CA VAL A 380 -0.46 13.18 -27.48
C VAL A 380 0.33 13.30 -28.80
N PRO A 381 1.66 13.47 -28.75
CA PRO A 381 2.50 13.49 -29.94
C PRO A 381 2.33 12.22 -30.78
N ARG A 382 2.27 12.36 -32.12
CA ARG A 382 2.13 11.22 -33.05
C ARG A 382 3.21 10.15 -32.88
N SER A 383 4.42 10.54 -32.47
CA SER A 383 5.53 9.63 -32.15
C SER A 383 5.27 8.74 -30.93
N ILE A 384 4.50 9.23 -29.95
CA ILE A 384 4.07 8.46 -28.77
C ILE A 384 2.86 7.59 -29.14
N ALA A 385 1.86 8.18 -29.82
CA ALA A 385 0.66 7.46 -30.25
C ALA A 385 0.96 6.28 -31.21
N ALA A 386 1.97 6.40 -32.08
CA ALA A 386 2.39 5.32 -32.97
C ALA A 386 3.16 4.18 -32.27
N ASN A 387 3.58 4.37 -31.01
CA ASN A 387 4.34 3.38 -30.23
C ASN A 387 3.50 2.79 -29.08
N MET A 388 2.51 3.52 -28.57
CA MET A 388 1.58 3.06 -27.53
C MET A 388 0.36 2.38 -28.16
N THR A 389 0.31 1.05 -28.09
CA THR A 389 -0.82 0.26 -28.61
C THR A 389 -1.84 -0.08 -27.52
N PHE A 390 -3.10 -0.23 -27.93
CA PHE A 390 -4.21 -0.76 -27.11
C PHE A 390 -4.71 -2.03 -27.78
N ALA A 391 -4.83 -3.13 -27.03
CA ALA A 391 -5.24 -4.43 -27.55
C ALA A 391 -6.77 -4.55 -27.62
N GLU A 392 -7.39 -3.93 -28.64
CA GLU A 392 -8.82 -4.17 -28.90
C GLU A 392 -9.08 -5.58 -29.43
N ILE A 393 -10.15 -6.21 -28.92
CA ILE A 393 -10.68 -7.45 -29.49
C ILE A 393 -11.34 -7.08 -30.82
N VAL A 394 -11.02 -7.79 -31.89
CA VAL A 394 -11.65 -7.60 -33.20
C VAL A 394 -13.12 -8.04 -33.13
N THR A 395 -14.02 -7.12 -33.47
CA THR A 395 -15.45 -7.33 -33.60
C THR A 395 -15.91 -6.84 -34.99
N PRO A 396 -17.14 -7.17 -35.44
CA PRO A 396 -17.68 -6.61 -36.67
C PRO A 396 -17.83 -5.08 -36.69
N PHE A 397 -17.68 -4.40 -35.55
CA PHE A 397 -17.92 -2.96 -35.39
C PHE A 397 -16.65 -2.10 -35.35
N ASN A 398 -15.49 -2.67 -35.00
CA ASN A 398 -14.19 -1.99 -34.93
C ASN A 398 -13.19 -2.52 -35.96
N ILE A 399 -13.68 -2.95 -37.12
CA ILE A 399 -12.82 -3.24 -38.29
C ILE A 399 -12.17 -1.96 -38.85
N ASP A 400 -12.71 -0.78 -38.53
CA ASP A 400 -12.21 0.55 -38.92
C ASP A 400 -12.12 1.54 -37.74
N SER A 401 -10.96 2.20 -37.57
CA SER A 401 -10.70 3.47 -36.85
C SER A 401 -10.48 3.51 -35.30
N VAL A 402 -9.85 4.61 -34.80
CA VAL A 402 -9.07 4.72 -33.53
C VAL A 402 -9.13 6.13 -32.88
N THR A 403 -8.98 6.31 -31.54
CA THR A 403 -8.67 7.62 -30.83
C THR A 403 -8.21 7.43 -29.33
N THR A 404 -7.88 8.48 -28.50
CA THR A 404 -7.17 8.26 -27.18
C THR A 404 -7.41 9.14 -25.88
N PRO A 405 -6.87 10.38 -25.64
CA PRO A 405 -6.20 10.73 -24.33
C PRO A 405 -6.49 12.12 -23.63
N TYR A 406 -6.15 12.31 -22.31
CA TYR A 406 -6.34 13.56 -21.47
C TYR A 406 -5.10 14.09 -20.64
N ASN A 407 -5.23 15.23 -19.91
CA ASN A 407 -4.30 16.42 -19.84
C ASN A 407 -3.45 16.71 -18.54
N ALA A 408 -2.69 17.82 -18.50
CA ALA A 408 -1.66 18.24 -17.51
C ALA A 408 -1.43 19.79 -17.38
N ASP A 409 -0.37 20.26 -16.68
CA ASP A 409 0.01 21.67 -16.42
C ASP A 409 1.53 22.00 -16.55
N PHE A 410 1.92 23.27 -16.81
CA PHE A 410 2.99 23.57 -17.80
C PHE A 410 4.10 24.57 -17.41
N ASP A 411 5.14 24.16 -16.68
CA ASP A 411 6.34 24.99 -16.39
C ASP A 411 7.69 24.34 -16.76
N GLY A 412 7.66 23.17 -17.40
CA GLY A 412 8.82 22.32 -17.68
C GLY A 412 8.69 20.91 -17.09
N ASP A 413 7.65 20.68 -16.28
CA ASP A 413 7.34 19.36 -15.72
C ASP A 413 7.10 18.26 -16.76
N GLU A 414 7.30 17.01 -16.33
CA GLU A 414 7.22 15.81 -17.17
C GLU A 414 6.18 14.82 -16.61
N MET A 415 5.05 14.70 -17.30
CA MET A 415 3.96 13.80 -16.93
C MET A 415 4.16 12.39 -17.50
N ASN A 416 3.66 11.39 -16.76
CA ASN A 416 3.63 9.99 -17.20
C ASN A 416 2.21 9.65 -17.70
N LEU A 417 2.07 9.27 -18.96
CA LEU A 417 0.82 8.74 -19.52
C LEU A 417 0.84 7.21 -19.42
N HIS A 418 -0.20 6.63 -18.81
CA HIS A 418 -0.40 5.18 -18.70
C HIS A 418 -1.63 4.76 -19.48
N LEU A 419 -1.48 3.81 -20.42
CA LEU A 419 -2.57 3.34 -21.29
C LEU A 419 -3.18 2.04 -20.74
N PRO A 420 -4.42 2.04 -20.19
CA PRO A 420 -5.07 0.82 -19.73
C PRO A 420 -5.23 -0.17 -20.88
N GLN A 421 -4.90 -1.44 -20.64
CA GLN A 421 -4.87 -2.50 -21.69
C GLN A 421 -6.12 -3.40 -21.71
N SER A 422 -7.05 -3.21 -20.77
CA SER A 422 -8.28 -4.02 -20.66
C SER A 422 -9.51 -3.11 -20.72
N LEU A 423 -10.57 -3.54 -21.41
CA LEU A 423 -11.83 -2.80 -21.48
C LEU A 423 -12.47 -2.57 -20.11
N GLU A 424 -12.31 -3.52 -19.17
CA GLU A 424 -12.73 -3.39 -17.77
C GLU A 424 -12.02 -2.21 -17.07
N THR A 425 -10.70 -2.11 -17.17
CA THR A 425 -9.91 -1.00 -16.61
C THR A 425 -10.16 0.34 -17.34
N ARG A 426 -10.47 0.30 -18.64
CA ARG A 426 -10.92 1.49 -19.39
C ARG A 426 -12.25 2.02 -18.84
N ALA A 427 -13.21 1.13 -18.58
CA ALA A 427 -14.48 1.48 -17.95
C ALA A 427 -14.32 1.94 -16.49
N GLU A 428 -13.45 1.29 -15.71
CA GLU A 428 -13.10 1.69 -14.34
C GLU A 428 -12.58 3.14 -14.30
N ILE A 429 -11.64 3.49 -15.17
CA ILE A 429 -11.10 4.86 -15.26
C ILE A 429 -12.18 5.84 -15.73
N GLN A 430 -12.98 5.48 -16.74
CA GLN A 430 -14.03 6.34 -17.30
C GLN A 430 -15.15 6.65 -16.29
N GLU A 431 -15.55 5.69 -15.47
CA GLU A 431 -16.68 5.82 -14.54
C GLU A 431 -16.28 6.27 -13.13
N LEU A 432 -15.03 6.03 -12.70
CA LEU A 432 -14.55 6.38 -11.35
C LEU A 432 -13.51 7.51 -11.31
N ALA A 433 -12.64 7.64 -12.31
CA ALA A 433 -11.46 8.51 -12.25
C ALA A 433 -11.41 9.64 -13.31
N MET A 434 -12.42 9.73 -14.17
CA MET A 434 -12.49 10.74 -15.24
C MET A 434 -12.59 12.17 -14.69
N VAL A 435 -11.88 13.12 -15.29
CA VAL A 435 -11.63 14.48 -14.75
C VAL A 435 -12.92 15.23 -14.34
N PRO A 436 -13.99 15.31 -15.15
CA PRO A 436 -15.30 15.84 -14.75
C PRO A 436 -15.87 15.28 -13.43
N ARG A 437 -15.63 14.01 -13.10
CA ARG A 437 -16.11 13.39 -11.84
C ARG A 437 -15.25 13.80 -10.64
N MET A 438 -14.01 14.20 -10.88
CA MET A 438 -13.01 14.59 -9.88
C MET A 438 -13.01 16.10 -9.57
N ILE A 439 -13.90 16.89 -10.16
CA ILE A 439 -13.98 18.36 -9.96
C ILE A 439 -14.11 18.73 -8.47
N VAL A 440 -14.89 17.99 -7.69
CA VAL A 440 -15.15 18.22 -6.26
C VAL A 440 -14.45 17.16 -5.41
N THR A 441 -13.59 17.58 -4.48
CA THR A 441 -12.86 16.64 -3.61
C THR A 441 -13.63 16.32 -2.32
N PRO A 442 -13.69 15.04 -1.90
CA PRO A 442 -14.20 14.65 -0.58
C PRO A 442 -13.26 15.06 0.58
N GLN A 443 -12.04 15.55 0.29
CA GLN A 443 -11.10 16.01 1.32
C GLN A 443 -11.57 17.31 2.01
N SER A 444 -12.27 18.19 1.27
CA SER A 444 -12.68 19.51 1.73
C SER A 444 -14.11 19.90 1.35
N ASN A 445 -14.82 19.01 0.65
CA ASN A 445 -16.18 19.21 0.13
C ASN A 445 -16.31 20.49 -0.73
N ARG A 446 -15.29 20.75 -1.55
CA ARG A 446 -15.16 21.94 -2.40
C ARG A 446 -14.64 21.55 -3.79
N PRO A 447 -14.91 22.36 -4.84
CA PRO A 447 -14.23 22.21 -6.11
C PRO A 447 -12.71 22.42 -5.94
N VAL A 448 -11.91 21.56 -6.56
CA VAL A 448 -10.46 21.71 -6.69
C VAL A 448 -10.12 22.45 -7.99
N MET A 449 -10.89 22.18 -9.04
CA MET A 449 -10.74 22.82 -10.35
C MET A 449 -11.53 24.13 -10.40
N GLY A 450 -10.99 25.13 -11.07
CA GLY A 450 -11.61 26.44 -11.23
C GLY A 450 -10.92 27.29 -12.30
N ILE A 451 -11.52 28.41 -12.65
CA ILE A 451 -10.95 29.35 -13.63
C ILE A 451 -9.77 30.10 -12.99
N VAL A 452 -8.60 30.08 -13.65
CA VAL A 452 -7.34 30.64 -13.16
C VAL A 452 -6.70 31.60 -14.17
N GLN A 453 -5.55 32.19 -13.79
CA GLN A 453 -4.63 32.96 -14.65
C GLN A 453 -5.34 34.00 -15.55
N ASP A 454 -5.07 33.97 -16.86
CA ASP A 454 -5.56 34.94 -17.83
C ASP A 454 -7.08 34.90 -17.97
N THR A 455 -7.69 33.72 -18.00
CA THR A 455 -9.15 33.58 -18.09
C THR A 455 -9.84 34.20 -16.88
N LEU A 456 -9.32 34.02 -15.67
CA LEU A 456 -9.86 34.65 -14.45
C LEU A 456 -9.76 36.18 -14.51
N THR A 457 -8.62 36.68 -14.97
CA THR A 457 -8.35 38.12 -15.12
C THR A 457 -9.22 38.74 -16.22
N ALA A 458 -9.40 38.04 -17.34
CA ALA A 458 -10.25 38.42 -18.45
C ALA A 458 -11.72 38.43 -18.05
N VAL A 459 -12.23 37.41 -17.35
CA VAL A 459 -13.60 37.38 -16.82
C VAL A 459 -13.87 38.57 -15.91
N ARG A 460 -12.95 38.91 -14.98
CA ARG A 460 -13.09 40.11 -14.13
C ARG A 460 -13.16 41.41 -14.95
N LYS A 461 -12.39 41.54 -16.03
CA LYS A 461 -12.45 42.72 -16.92
C LYS A 461 -13.76 42.75 -17.72
N PHE A 462 -14.11 41.62 -18.36
CA PHE A 462 -15.24 41.45 -19.27
C PHE A 462 -16.60 41.62 -18.58
N THR A 463 -16.74 41.15 -17.34
CA THR A 463 -18.02 41.18 -16.59
C THR A 463 -18.31 42.49 -15.88
N LYS A 464 -17.49 43.53 -16.01
CA LYS A 464 -17.78 44.86 -15.45
C LYS A 464 -19.04 45.51 -16.08
N ARG A 465 -19.52 46.61 -15.47
CA ARG A 465 -20.70 47.38 -15.93
C ARG A 465 -20.40 48.34 -17.11
N ASP A 466 -19.13 48.71 -17.30
CA ASP A 466 -18.63 49.60 -18.36
C ASP A 466 -18.31 48.87 -19.69
N VAL A 467 -18.34 47.52 -19.70
CA VAL A 467 -18.06 46.72 -20.90
C VAL A 467 -19.31 46.50 -21.75
N PHE A 468 -19.33 47.19 -22.89
CA PHE A 468 -20.30 47.01 -23.97
C PHE A 468 -19.64 46.37 -25.19
N LEU A 469 -20.40 45.55 -25.91
CA LEU A 469 -19.96 44.81 -27.08
C LEU A 469 -20.85 45.14 -28.29
N GLU A 470 -20.22 45.27 -29.46
CA GLU A 470 -20.89 45.49 -30.73
C GLU A 470 -21.34 44.17 -31.38
N ARG A 471 -22.31 44.25 -32.31
CA ARG A 471 -22.93 43.06 -32.92
C ARG A 471 -21.91 42.10 -33.54
N GLY A 472 -20.84 42.62 -34.18
CA GLY A 472 -19.79 41.80 -34.78
C GLY A 472 -19.02 40.97 -33.75
N GLU A 473 -18.62 41.60 -32.65
CA GLU A 473 -17.92 40.96 -31.53
C GLU A 473 -18.79 39.91 -30.85
N VAL A 474 -20.07 40.23 -30.62
CA VAL A 474 -21.06 39.31 -30.06
C VAL A 474 -21.24 38.09 -30.94
N MET A 475 -21.42 38.26 -32.27
CA MET A 475 -21.58 37.13 -33.18
C MET A 475 -20.32 36.25 -33.22
N ASN A 476 -19.11 36.83 -33.14
CA ASN A 476 -17.87 36.06 -33.06
C ASN A 476 -17.78 35.28 -31.73
N LEU A 477 -18.09 35.90 -30.59
CA LEU A 477 -18.08 35.24 -29.28
C LEU A 477 -19.10 34.10 -29.18
N LEU A 478 -20.27 34.23 -29.81
CA LEU A 478 -21.27 33.16 -29.88
C LEU A 478 -20.77 31.91 -30.63
N MET A 479 -19.87 32.06 -31.62
CA MET A 479 -19.30 30.92 -32.35
C MET A 479 -18.37 30.03 -31.51
N PHE A 480 -17.87 30.53 -30.36
CA PHE A 480 -17.08 29.73 -29.42
C PHE A 480 -17.94 28.95 -28.40
N LEU A 481 -19.25 29.15 -28.38
CA LEU A 481 -20.17 28.47 -27.45
C LEU A 481 -20.69 27.16 -28.06
N SER A 482 -20.09 26.03 -27.68
CA SER A 482 -20.50 24.68 -28.10
C SER A 482 -21.93 24.30 -27.71
N THR A 483 -22.52 24.99 -26.73
CA THR A 483 -23.88 24.79 -26.20
C THR A 483 -24.91 25.82 -26.71
N TRP A 484 -24.55 26.67 -27.68
CA TRP A 484 -25.42 27.74 -28.16
C TRP A 484 -26.68 27.22 -28.89
N ASP A 485 -27.84 27.80 -28.57
CA ASP A 485 -29.15 27.39 -29.10
C ASP A 485 -29.53 28.06 -30.44
N GLY A 486 -28.54 28.66 -31.12
CA GLY A 486 -28.69 29.40 -32.36
C GLY A 486 -29.36 30.79 -32.24
N LYS A 487 -29.73 31.25 -31.03
CA LYS A 487 -30.45 32.52 -30.85
C LYS A 487 -29.52 33.60 -30.32
N VAL A 488 -29.43 34.72 -31.04
CA VAL A 488 -28.75 35.92 -30.55
C VAL A 488 -29.64 36.57 -29.48
N PRO A 489 -29.14 36.87 -28.27
CA PRO A 489 -29.95 37.49 -27.22
C PRO A 489 -30.37 38.92 -27.60
N GLN A 490 -31.52 39.39 -27.11
CA GLN A 490 -31.97 40.77 -27.25
C GLN A 490 -30.94 41.74 -26.63
N PRO A 491 -30.40 42.75 -27.34
CA PRO A 491 -29.38 43.65 -26.79
C PRO A 491 -29.87 44.41 -25.56
N ALA A 492 -28.99 44.64 -24.59
CA ALA A 492 -29.30 45.39 -23.37
C ALA A 492 -29.60 46.88 -23.65
N ILE A 493 -28.99 47.46 -24.69
CA ILE A 493 -29.27 48.81 -25.19
C ILE A 493 -29.71 48.70 -26.64
N LEU A 494 -30.90 49.23 -26.98
CA LEU A 494 -31.45 49.16 -28.35
C LEU A 494 -31.17 50.43 -29.18
N LYS A 495 -30.96 51.59 -28.53
CA LYS A 495 -30.73 52.90 -29.17
C LYS A 495 -29.65 53.68 -28.40
N PRO A 496 -28.83 54.52 -29.08
CA PRO A 496 -28.87 54.84 -30.51
C PRO A 496 -28.37 53.72 -31.42
N ARG A 497 -27.59 52.77 -30.88
CA ARG A 497 -27.11 51.56 -31.57
C ARG A 497 -27.28 50.32 -30.67
N PRO A 498 -27.46 49.12 -31.23
CA PRO A 498 -27.61 47.91 -30.44
C PRO A 498 -26.28 47.54 -29.75
N LEU A 499 -26.29 47.45 -28.42
CA LEU A 499 -25.15 47.03 -27.61
C LEU A 499 -25.55 45.96 -26.59
N TRP A 500 -24.67 44.98 -26.41
CA TRP A 500 -24.76 43.94 -25.40
C TRP A 500 -23.77 44.24 -24.26
N THR A 501 -24.02 43.73 -23.06
CA THR A 501 -23.04 43.83 -21.96
C THR A 501 -22.19 42.55 -21.89
N GLY A 502 -20.96 42.64 -21.39
CA GLY A 502 -20.13 41.45 -21.15
C GLY A 502 -20.79 40.45 -20.19
N LYS A 503 -21.50 40.93 -19.16
CA LYS A 503 -22.33 40.07 -18.28
C LYS A 503 -23.37 39.27 -19.08
N GLN A 504 -24.06 39.91 -20.02
CA GLN A 504 -25.13 39.27 -20.79
C GLN A 504 -24.61 38.13 -21.67
N ILE A 505 -23.43 38.28 -22.27
CA ILE A 505 -22.78 37.21 -23.03
C ILE A 505 -22.24 36.12 -22.08
N PHE A 506 -21.67 36.50 -20.93
CA PHE A 506 -21.23 35.56 -19.91
C PHE A 506 -22.38 34.71 -19.34
N SER A 507 -23.60 35.24 -19.25
CA SER A 507 -24.79 34.50 -18.84
C SER A 507 -25.17 33.36 -19.78
N LEU A 508 -24.75 33.37 -21.05
CA LEU A 508 -24.96 32.25 -21.99
C LEU A 508 -24.01 31.07 -21.74
N ILE A 509 -22.91 31.29 -21.02
CA ILE A 509 -21.95 30.24 -20.62
C ILE A 509 -22.49 29.45 -19.42
N ILE A 510 -23.34 30.07 -18.59
CA ILE A 510 -23.90 29.47 -17.38
C ILE A 510 -25.08 28.55 -17.76
N PRO A 511 -25.02 27.24 -17.50
CA PRO A 511 -26.05 26.32 -17.95
C PRO A 511 -27.33 26.39 -17.10
N GLY A 512 -28.48 26.37 -17.77
CA GLY A 512 -29.80 26.17 -17.14
C GLY A 512 -30.23 27.30 -16.19
N HIS A 513 -30.61 26.93 -14.97
CA HIS A 513 -31.24 27.83 -14.00
C HIS A 513 -30.51 27.78 -12.64
N ILE A 514 -29.25 28.21 -12.64
CA ILE A 514 -28.41 28.25 -11.44
C ILE A 514 -28.62 29.57 -10.68
N ASN A 515 -29.05 29.47 -9.42
CA ASN A 515 -29.18 30.60 -8.51
C ASN A 515 -27.99 30.67 -7.56
N CYS A 516 -27.28 31.80 -7.54
CA CYS A 516 -26.27 32.10 -6.52
C CYS A 516 -26.29 33.58 -6.12
N ILE A 517 -25.75 33.86 -4.93
CA ILE A 517 -25.47 35.21 -4.44
C ILE A 517 -24.02 35.21 -3.96
N ARG A 518 -23.21 36.14 -4.50
CA ARG A 518 -21.79 36.28 -4.17
C ARG A 518 -21.39 37.76 -4.19
N THR A 519 -20.48 38.10 -3.29
CA THR A 519 -19.81 39.40 -3.22
C THR A 519 -18.46 39.34 -3.97
N HIS A 520 -18.05 40.47 -4.54
CA HIS A 520 -16.69 40.66 -5.06
C HIS A 520 -15.72 40.89 -3.89
N SER A 521 -14.43 40.71 -4.12
CA SER A 521 -13.38 40.90 -3.10
C SER A 521 -13.18 42.35 -2.64
N THR A 522 -13.97 43.28 -3.18
CA THR A 522 -13.98 44.71 -2.82
C THR A 522 -15.41 45.19 -2.51
N HIS A 523 -16.32 44.30 -2.08
CA HIS A 523 -17.63 44.71 -1.57
C HIS A 523 -17.44 45.39 -0.20
N PRO A 524 -18.00 46.59 0.04
CA PRO A 524 -17.97 47.22 1.36
C PRO A 524 -18.93 46.51 2.32
N ASP A 525 -18.47 46.16 3.53
CA ASP A 525 -19.29 45.46 4.53
C ASP A 525 -20.50 46.29 5.02
N ASP A 526 -20.44 47.63 4.88
CA ASP A 526 -21.52 48.54 5.21
C ASP A 526 -22.69 48.48 4.21
N GLU A 527 -22.46 48.11 2.93
CA GLU A 527 -23.53 47.95 1.93
C GLU A 527 -24.55 46.86 2.34
N ASP A 528 -24.18 45.88 3.16
CA ASP A 528 -25.07 44.80 3.60
C ASP A 528 -26.10 45.23 4.68
N SER A 529 -25.89 46.38 5.34
CA SER A 529 -26.65 46.80 6.53
C SER A 529 -27.87 47.69 6.24
N GLY A 530 -27.90 48.38 5.10
CA GLY A 530 -28.87 49.44 4.80
C GLY A 530 -30.20 48.96 4.17
N PRO A 531 -31.19 49.87 4.01
CA PRO A 531 -32.45 49.58 3.30
C PRO A 531 -32.24 49.25 1.81
N TYR A 532 -31.08 49.61 1.25
CA TYR A 532 -30.68 49.34 -0.13
C TYR A 532 -29.71 48.15 -0.29
N LYS A 533 -29.54 47.29 0.73
CA LYS A 533 -28.61 46.12 0.74
C LYS A 533 -28.73 45.09 -0.39
N HIS A 534 -29.69 45.30 -1.30
CA HIS A 534 -29.96 44.50 -2.48
C HIS A 534 -29.50 45.17 -3.79
N ILE A 535 -28.94 46.38 -3.74
CA ILE A 535 -28.45 47.13 -4.89
C ILE A 535 -27.07 47.68 -4.54
N SER A 536 -26.01 47.11 -5.12
CA SER A 536 -24.64 47.63 -4.96
C SER A 536 -24.36 48.71 -6.01
N PRO A 537 -24.12 49.98 -5.62
CA PRO A 537 -23.73 51.03 -6.55
C PRO A 537 -22.45 50.68 -7.30
N GLY A 538 -21.47 50.10 -6.59
CA GLY A 538 -20.18 49.65 -7.11
C GLY A 538 -20.21 48.36 -7.93
N ASP A 539 -21.38 47.74 -8.15
CA ASP A 539 -21.53 46.48 -8.89
C ASP A 539 -20.86 45.27 -8.21
N THR A 540 -20.56 45.38 -6.91
CA THR A 540 -19.75 44.41 -6.16
C THR A 540 -20.56 43.25 -5.57
N LYS A 541 -21.86 43.17 -5.85
CA LYS A 541 -22.79 42.14 -5.35
C LYS A 541 -23.64 41.59 -6.49
N VAL A 542 -23.51 40.30 -6.77
CA VAL A 542 -24.25 39.64 -7.87
C VAL A 542 -25.49 38.95 -7.31
N LEU A 543 -26.64 39.23 -7.93
CA LEU A 543 -27.94 38.62 -7.63
C LEU A 543 -28.49 37.93 -8.88
N GLY A 544 -28.80 36.63 -8.80
CA GLY A 544 -29.36 35.82 -9.91
C GLY A 544 -30.80 36.17 -10.33
N ILE A 545 -31.26 37.39 -10.09
CA ILE A 545 -32.69 37.74 -10.03
C ILE A 545 -33.28 38.11 -11.39
N GLU A 546 -32.46 38.49 -12.36
CA GLU A 546 -32.91 38.63 -13.76
C GLU A 546 -33.51 37.32 -14.32
N ALA A 547 -33.03 36.15 -13.87
CA ALA A 547 -33.61 34.87 -14.24
C ALA A 547 -35.03 34.68 -13.63
N VAL A 548 -35.21 35.07 -12.37
CA VAL A 548 -36.53 35.05 -11.69
C VAL A 548 -37.49 36.03 -12.35
N ARG A 549 -37.03 37.24 -12.69
CA ARG A 549 -37.79 38.27 -13.41
C ARG A 549 -38.28 37.74 -14.76
N LYS A 550 -37.40 37.09 -15.53
CA LYS A 550 -37.72 36.48 -16.83
C LYS A 550 -38.67 35.28 -16.72
N ALA A 551 -38.58 34.50 -15.64
CA ALA A 551 -39.50 33.39 -15.38
C ALA A 551 -40.91 33.89 -15.04
N LEU A 552 -41.04 34.84 -14.11
CA LEU A 552 -42.32 35.47 -13.74
C LEU A 552 -43.01 36.11 -14.95
N GLU A 553 -42.24 36.86 -15.76
CA GLU A 553 -42.71 37.51 -16.98
C GLU A 553 -43.32 36.50 -17.97
N ARG A 554 -42.70 35.33 -18.14
CA ARG A 554 -43.21 34.24 -18.99
C ARG A 554 -44.44 33.56 -18.40
N GLU A 555 -44.41 33.20 -17.12
CA GLU A 555 -45.53 32.50 -16.46
C GLU A 555 -46.78 33.38 -16.38
N LEU A 556 -46.65 34.64 -15.94
CA LEU A 556 -47.76 35.58 -15.88
C LEU A 556 -48.33 35.86 -17.27
N TYR A 557 -47.47 35.97 -18.30
CA TYR A 557 -47.95 36.10 -19.68
C TYR A 557 -48.74 34.87 -20.11
N HIS A 558 -48.24 33.67 -19.82
CA HIS A 558 -48.90 32.43 -20.23
C HIS A 558 -50.27 32.28 -19.56
N VAL A 559 -50.36 32.46 -18.24
CA VAL A 559 -51.61 32.40 -17.46
C VAL A 559 -52.64 33.42 -17.95
N ILE A 560 -52.24 34.67 -18.18
CA ILE A 560 -53.16 35.72 -18.65
C ILE A 560 -53.60 35.50 -20.11
N SER A 561 -52.69 35.00 -20.96
CA SER A 561 -53.00 34.69 -22.36
C SER A 561 -53.95 33.49 -22.53
N PHE A 562 -53.97 32.57 -21.57
CA PHE A 562 -54.87 31.40 -21.57
C PHE A 562 -56.34 31.81 -21.42
N ASP A 563 -56.62 32.84 -20.62
CA ASP A 563 -57.97 33.37 -20.35
C ASP A 563 -58.38 34.48 -21.35
N GLY A 564 -57.81 34.47 -22.56
CA GLY A 564 -58.12 35.37 -23.68
C GLY A 564 -57.81 36.86 -23.46
N SER A 565 -57.30 37.24 -22.29
CA SER A 565 -57.23 38.62 -21.83
C SER A 565 -55.96 39.34 -22.30
N TYR A 566 -56.10 40.38 -23.11
CA TYR A 566 -54.95 41.16 -23.57
C TYR A 566 -54.48 42.17 -22.52
N VAL A 567 -53.29 41.94 -21.95
CA VAL A 567 -52.57 42.91 -21.12
C VAL A 567 -51.32 43.39 -21.85
N ASN A 568 -51.14 44.71 -21.96
CA ASN A 568 -49.96 45.28 -22.60
C ASN A 568 -48.68 44.88 -21.85
N TYR A 569 -47.74 44.28 -22.59
CA TYR A 569 -46.43 43.81 -22.10
C TYR A 569 -45.72 44.80 -21.16
N ARG A 570 -45.81 46.12 -21.40
CA ARG A 570 -45.17 47.13 -20.54
C ARG A 570 -45.68 47.10 -19.10
N HIS A 571 -46.97 46.86 -18.89
CA HIS A 571 -47.53 46.74 -17.54
C HIS A 571 -47.09 45.44 -16.87
N LEU A 572 -47.02 44.35 -17.63
CA LEU A 572 -46.57 43.06 -17.11
C LEU A 572 -45.08 43.06 -16.73
N ALA A 573 -44.24 43.68 -17.58
CA ALA A 573 -42.83 43.90 -17.30
C ALA A 573 -42.64 44.79 -16.05
N LEU A 574 -43.31 45.95 -15.98
CA LEU A 574 -43.30 46.80 -14.78
C LEU A 574 -43.74 46.04 -13.51
N LEU A 575 -44.73 45.16 -13.63
CA LEU A 575 -45.20 44.33 -12.52
C LEU A 575 -44.11 43.36 -12.04
N CYS A 576 -43.48 42.62 -12.96
CA CYS A 576 -42.38 41.69 -12.66
C CYS A 576 -41.14 42.41 -12.12
N ASP A 577 -40.82 43.59 -12.68
CA ASP A 577 -39.75 44.46 -12.20
C ASP A 577 -40.04 44.88 -10.74
N THR A 578 -41.27 45.30 -10.43
CA THR A 578 -41.69 45.65 -9.06
C THR A 578 -41.68 44.46 -8.10
N MET A 579 -41.93 43.24 -8.60
CA MET A 579 -41.81 42.00 -7.80
C MET A 579 -40.36 41.63 -7.47
N THR A 580 -39.38 42.06 -8.26
CA THR A 580 -38.00 41.56 -8.18
C THR A 580 -36.94 42.61 -7.82
N CYS A 581 -37.21 43.91 -8.01
CA CYS A 581 -36.25 45.00 -7.86
C CYS A 581 -35.61 45.12 -6.47
N ARG A 582 -36.24 44.55 -5.42
CA ARG A 582 -35.76 44.55 -4.03
C ARG A 582 -34.89 43.35 -3.65
N GLY A 583 -34.40 42.56 -4.61
CA GLY A 583 -33.44 41.48 -4.32
C GLY A 583 -34.05 40.20 -3.71
N HIS A 584 -35.37 40.07 -3.77
CA HIS A 584 -36.15 38.89 -3.38
C HIS A 584 -37.54 38.97 -4.02
N LEU A 585 -38.26 37.84 -4.12
CA LEU A 585 -39.62 37.80 -4.66
C LEU A 585 -40.62 38.50 -3.72
N MET A 586 -41.20 39.62 -4.17
CA MET A 586 -42.27 40.34 -3.48
C MET A 586 -43.65 39.88 -3.96
N ALA A 587 -44.53 39.51 -3.04
CA ALA A 587 -45.93 39.19 -3.35
C ALA A 587 -46.78 40.47 -3.46
N ILE A 588 -47.45 40.66 -4.59
CA ILE A 588 -48.35 41.80 -4.83
C ILE A 588 -49.67 41.53 -4.11
N THR A 589 -49.79 42.10 -2.91
CA THR A 589 -51.00 42.12 -2.10
C THR A 589 -51.12 43.48 -1.43
N ARG A 590 -52.33 43.84 -0.95
CA ARG A 590 -52.56 45.09 -0.19
C ARG A 590 -51.56 45.33 0.95
N HIS A 591 -51.09 44.26 1.61
CA HIS A 591 -50.10 44.35 2.69
C HIS A 591 -48.64 44.34 2.21
N GLY A 592 -48.37 43.91 0.96
CA GLY A 592 -47.04 43.97 0.34
C GLY A 592 -46.69 45.37 -0.16
N VAL A 593 -47.66 46.10 -0.73
CA VAL A 593 -47.46 47.47 -1.22
C VAL A 593 -47.27 48.47 -0.06
N ASN A 594 -48.00 48.31 1.05
CA ASN A 594 -47.84 49.16 2.24
C ASN A 594 -46.49 48.98 2.98
N ARG A 595 -45.60 48.09 2.51
CA ARG A 595 -44.20 47.94 2.95
C ARG A 595 -43.20 48.69 2.05
N GLN A 596 -43.69 49.62 1.23
CA GLN A 596 -42.89 50.52 0.41
C GLN A 596 -42.90 51.94 1.00
N ASP A 597 -41.74 52.61 1.00
CA ASP A 597 -41.65 54.04 1.32
C ASP A 597 -42.10 54.88 0.11
N THR A 598 -43.41 54.88 -0.11
CA THR A 598 -44.07 55.65 -1.17
C THR A 598 -44.65 56.96 -0.62
N GLY A 599 -44.56 58.02 -1.44
CA GLY A 599 -45.04 59.35 -1.09
C GLY A 599 -46.57 59.46 -0.97
N PRO A 600 -47.10 60.51 -0.30
CA PRO A 600 -48.51 60.58 0.10
C PRO A 600 -49.52 60.34 -1.03
N LEU A 601 -49.30 60.97 -2.20
CA LEU A 601 -50.19 60.88 -3.36
C LEU A 601 -50.43 59.44 -3.84
N MET A 602 -49.44 58.56 -3.73
CA MET A 602 -49.55 57.16 -4.17
C MET A 602 -50.32 56.29 -3.17
N LYS A 603 -50.36 56.69 -1.89
CA LYS A 603 -51.17 56.06 -0.85
C LYS A 603 -52.64 56.48 -0.97
N CYS A 604 -52.91 57.72 -1.38
CA CYS A 604 -54.27 58.21 -1.65
C CYS A 604 -55.00 57.47 -2.79
N SER A 605 -54.31 56.67 -3.61
CA SER A 605 -54.92 55.88 -4.70
C SER A 605 -55.61 54.60 -4.23
N PHE A 606 -55.54 54.25 -2.94
CA PHE A 606 -56.19 53.09 -2.35
C PHE A 606 -56.94 53.51 -1.09
N GLU A 607 -58.27 53.41 -1.10
CA GLU A 607 -59.10 53.85 0.03
C GLU A 607 -58.97 52.94 1.26
N GLU A 608 -58.72 53.53 2.42
CA GLU A 608 -58.96 52.89 3.73
C GLU A 608 -60.13 53.58 4.44
N THR A 609 -61.16 52.82 4.79
CA THR A 609 -62.30 53.29 5.59
C THR A 609 -61.89 53.48 7.05
N VAL A 610 -61.87 54.74 7.51
CA VAL A 610 -61.48 55.08 8.87
C VAL A 610 -62.58 54.67 9.87
N MET A 611 -62.21 53.88 10.87
CA MET A 611 -63.09 53.53 12.00
C MET A 611 -63.35 54.77 12.87
N ALA A 612 -64.58 55.26 12.88
CA ALA A 612 -64.99 56.40 13.71
C ALA A 612 -65.01 56.02 15.21
N THR A 613 -64.46 56.90 16.06
CA THR A 613 -64.39 56.70 17.50
C THR A 613 -65.63 57.24 18.22
N LEU A 614 -66.35 56.36 18.91
CA LEU A 614 -67.40 56.76 19.87
C LEU A 614 -66.74 57.31 21.16
N PRO A 615 -67.09 58.52 21.63
CA PRO A 615 -66.60 59.05 22.90
C PRO A 615 -67.31 58.40 24.09
N ARG A 616 -66.60 58.26 25.22
CA ARG A 616 -67.17 57.75 26.47
C ARG A 616 -67.98 58.83 27.21
N ARG A 617 -69.29 58.84 27.04
CA ARG A 617 -70.25 58.72 28.15
C ARG A 617 -71.66 58.42 27.67
#